data_AF-A0A257V561-F1
#
_entry.id   AF-A0A257V561-F1
#
_cell.length_a   1.000
_cell.length_b   1.000
_cell.length_c   1.000
_cell.angle_alpha   90.00
_cell.angle_beta   90.00
_cell.angle_gamma   90.00
#
_symmetry.space_group_name_H-M   'P 1'
#
loop_
_entity.id
_entity.type
_entity.pdbx_description
1 polymer ?
#
loop_
_entity_poly.entity_id
_entity_poly.type
_entity_poly.pdbx_seq_one_letter_code
_entity_poly.pdbx_strand_id
1 'polypeptide(L)'
;MAQEPAGRESGTHTRIDEILSQQSLPANLEAEKALLGAILMNNDLFEEVHEELSASDFAFPPHRRIYGSFMDLRDQNQPLDLVTVTEWLHRRGELEAVGGAEFVAELLSGIPKLTSALSYAKILKDRSLLRQLIQRSSKIIMEAYSSSDEPENILAQAEQ
;
A
#
# COMPACT_ATOMS: atom_id res chain seq x y z
N MET A 1 -2.05 38.04 47.52
CA MET A 1 -3.24 37.59 46.75
C MET A 1 -2.71 36.89 45.51
N ALA A 2 -3.18 35.67 45.29
CA ALA A 2 -2.52 34.64 44.49
C ALA A 2 -2.29 35.01 43.01
N GLN A 3 -1.12 34.62 42.51
CA GLN A 3 -0.88 34.41 41.08
C GLN A 3 -1.58 33.11 40.66
N GLU A 4 -2.45 33.16 39.66
CA GLU A 4 -2.93 31.99 38.94
C GLU A 4 -1.80 31.43 38.06
N PRO A 5 -1.55 30.10 38.05
CA PRO A 5 -0.55 29.53 37.16
C PRO A 5 -1.15 29.34 35.76
N ALA A 6 -0.44 29.89 34.78
CA ALA A 6 -0.58 29.60 33.37
C ALA A 6 -0.26 28.13 33.04
N GLY A 7 -0.98 27.60 32.04
CA GLY A 7 -0.46 26.63 31.08
C GLY A 7 -0.36 25.18 31.53
N ARG A 8 -1.42 24.39 31.27
CA ARG A 8 -1.30 22.94 31.05
C ARG A 8 -2.24 22.49 29.94
N GLU A 9 -1.93 22.91 28.73
CA GLU A 9 -2.39 22.21 27.52
C GLU A 9 -1.14 21.82 26.72
N SER A 10 -1.19 20.68 26.02
CA SER A 10 -0.12 20.10 25.19
C SER A 10 0.81 19.06 25.85
N GLY A 11 0.26 17.90 26.22
CA GLY A 11 1.05 16.70 26.57
C GLY A 11 0.72 15.43 25.77
N THR A 12 -0.38 15.41 25.03
CA THR A 12 -0.90 14.21 24.35
C THR A 12 -0.58 14.16 22.85
N HIS A 13 -0.43 15.32 22.20
CA HIS A 13 -0.04 15.41 20.78
C HIS A 13 1.27 14.71 20.46
N THR A 14 2.23 14.81 21.39
CA THR A 14 3.60 14.34 21.18
C THR A 14 3.70 12.83 20.96
N ARG A 15 2.84 12.00 21.57
CA ARG A 15 3.06 10.53 21.55
C ARG A 15 2.60 9.81 20.29
N ILE A 16 1.47 10.17 19.69
CA ILE A 16 0.96 9.43 18.52
C ILE A 16 1.75 9.81 17.28
N ASP A 17 2.03 11.11 17.09
CA ASP A 17 2.86 11.58 15.98
C ASP A 17 4.31 11.06 16.10
N GLU A 18 4.85 10.92 17.31
CA GLU A 18 6.15 10.26 17.54
C GLU A 18 6.11 8.76 17.20
N ILE A 19 5.05 8.03 17.57
CA ILE A 19 4.91 6.60 17.23
C ILE A 19 4.81 6.42 15.71
N LEU A 20 4.00 7.24 15.04
CA LEU A 20 3.80 7.18 13.59
C LEU A 20 5.02 7.65 12.79
N SER A 21 5.81 8.59 13.32
CA SER A 21 7.05 9.07 12.67
C SER A 21 8.24 8.14 12.88
N GLN A 22 8.25 7.33 13.94
CA GLN A 22 9.34 6.39 14.24
C GLN A 22 9.12 4.97 13.68
N GLN A 23 7.91 4.63 13.24
CA GLN A 23 7.60 3.31 12.66
C GLN A 23 7.23 3.41 11.17
N SER A 24 7.83 2.55 10.35
CA SER A 24 7.38 2.35 8.98
C SER A 24 6.00 1.70 8.96
N LEU A 25 5.15 2.12 8.01
CA LEU A 25 3.85 1.49 7.82
C LEU A 25 4.01 -0.01 7.54
N PRO A 26 3.09 -0.85 8.02
CA PRO A 26 3.12 -2.28 7.76
C PRO A 26 3.24 -2.59 6.26
N ALA A 27 4.31 -3.29 5.91
CA ALA A 27 4.64 -3.69 4.55
C ALA A 27 5.49 -4.97 4.56
N ASN A 28 5.52 -5.68 3.43
CA ASN A 28 6.48 -6.75 3.19
C ASN A 28 6.96 -6.65 1.73
N LEU A 29 8.03 -5.88 1.52
CA LEU A 29 8.53 -5.55 0.18
C LEU A 29 9.04 -6.77 -0.57
N GLU A 30 9.58 -7.77 0.14
CA GLU A 30 10.03 -9.02 -0.47
C GLU A 30 8.86 -9.87 -0.96
N ALA A 31 7.77 -9.93 -0.20
CA ALA A 31 6.55 -10.59 -0.65
C ALA A 31 5.93 -9.85 -1.85
N GLU A 32 5.97 -8.51 -1.88
CA GLU A 32 5.48 -7.74 -3.03
C GLU A 32 6.30 -8.03 -4.29
N LYS A 33 7.64 -7.97 -4.17
CA LYS A 33 8.55 -8.26 -5.28
C LYS A 33 8.37 -9.70 -5.78
N ALA A 34 8.34 -10.67 -4.87
CA ALA A 34 8.19 -12.08 -5.22
C ALA A 34 6.84 -12.38 -5.88
N LEU A 35 5.75 -11.73 -5.44
CA LEU A 35 4.43 -11.88 -6.05
C LEU A 35 4.41 -11.34 -7.48
N LEU A 36 4.90 -10.13 -7.71
CA LEU A 36 4.94 -9.54 -9.05
C LEU A 36 5.79 -10.38 -10.00
N GLY A 37 6.96 -10.80 -9.53
CA GLY A 37 7.83 -11.69 -10.28
C GLY A 37 7.18 -13.04 -10.61
N ALA A 38 6.45 -13.65 -9.66
CA ALA A 38 5.76 -14.91 -9.87
C ALA A 38 4.67 -14.79 -10.95
N ILE A 39 3.92 -13.69 -10.97
CA ILE A 39 2.91 -13.40 -12.00
C ILE A 39 3.58 -13.24 -13.37
N LEU A 40 4.70 -12.51 -13.46
CA LEU A 40 5.45 -12.35 -14.71
C LEU A 40 6.00 -13.70 -15.23
N MET A 41 6.39 -14.61 -14.33
CA MET A 41 6.84 -15.96 -14.71
C MET A 41 5.70 -16.89 -15.11
N ASN A 42 4.54 -16.76 -14.45
CA ASN A 42 3.36 -17.57 -14.70
C ASN A 42 2.11 -16.70 -14.62
N ASN A 43 1.65 -16.26 -15.79
CA ASN A 43 0.48 -15.38 -15.93
C ASN A 43 -0.83 -16.03 -15.47
N ASP A 44 -0.89 -17.36 -15.36
CA ASP A 44 -2.08 -18.08 -14.88
C ASP A 44 -2.36 -17.79 -13.40
N LEU A 45 -1.32 -17.40 -12.65
CA LEU A 45 -1.44 -16.99 -11.24
C LEU A 45 -2.18 -15.66 -11.06
N PHE A 46 -2.31 -14.86 -12.13
CA PHE A 46 -2.87 -13.51 -12.01
C PHE A 46 -4.32 -13.55 -11.52
N GLU A 47 -5.17 -14.41 -12.07
CA GLU A 47 -6.60 -14.44 -11.75
C GLU A 47 -6.83 -14.76 -10.26
N GLU A 48 -6.16 -15.80 -9.77
CA GLU A 48 -6.25 -16.21 -8.35
C GLU A 48 -5.74 -15.12 -7.40
N VAL A 49 -4.68 -14.40 -7.79
CA VAL A 49 -4.17 -13.27 -7.01
C VAL A 49 -5.10 -12.07 -7.07
N HIS A 50 -5.73 -11.82 -8.23
CA HIS A 50 -6.62 -10.69 -8.44
C HIS A 50 -7.93 -10.80 -7.66
N GLU A 51 -8.40 -12.02 -7.39
CA GLU A 51 -9.53 -12.24 -6.48
C GLU A 51 -9.24 -11.79 -5.04
N GLU A 52 -7.98 -11.85 -4.60
CA GLU A 52 -7.56 -11.55 -3.23
C GLU A 52 -7.05 -10.11 -3.04
N LEU A 53 -6.42 -9.56 -4.09
CA LEU A 53 -5.67 -8.32 -4.04
C LEU A 53 -6.10 -7.26 -5.06
N SER A 54 -5.97 -6.02 -4.60
CA SER A 54 -6.05 -4.81 -5.39
C SER A 54 -4.69 -4.12 -5.45
N ALA A 55 -4.50 -3.20 -6.41
CA ALA A 55 -3.28 -2.39 -6.46
C ALA A 55 -3.03 -1.63 -5.14
N SER A 56 -4.07 -1.13 -4.47
CA SER A 56 -3.95 -0.43 -3.17
C SER A 56 -3.37 -1.28 -2.04
N ASP A 57 -3.35 -2.61 -2.18
CA ASP A 57 -2.77 -3.49 -1.18
C ASP A 57 -1.24 -3.44 -1.16
N PHE A 58 -0.60 -3.05 -2.27
CA PHE A 58 0.85 -2.83 -2.34
C PHE A 58 1.24 -1.54 -1.60
N ALA A 59 2.22 -1.66 -0.69
CA ALA A 59 2.76 -0.54 0.05
C ALA A 59 3.72 0.29 -0.80
N PHE A 60 4.56 -0.35 -1.62
CA PHE A 60 5.57 0.34 -2.42
C PHE A 60 4.95 0.93 -3.70
N PRO A 61 5.06 2.26 -3.93
CA PRO A 61 4.40 2.89 -5.07
C PRO A 61 4.81 2.32 -6.45
N PRO A 62 6.09 2.01 -6.72
CA PRO A 62 6.47 1.30 -7.94
C PRO A 62 5.77 -0.05 -8.11
N HIS A 63 5.74 -0.89 -7.08
CA HIS A 63 5.05 -2.18 -7.15
C HIS A 63 3.55 -2.02 -7.38
N ARG A 64 2.91 -1.04 -6.72
CA ARG A 64 1.50 -0.70 -6.93
C ARG A 64 1.22 -0.35 -8.39
N ARG A 65 2.07 0.49 -9.00
CA ARG A 65 1.93 0.89 -10.41
C ARG A 65 2.11 -0.30 -11.35
N ILE A 66 3.11 -1.14 -11.09
CA ILE A 66 3.35 -2.35 -11.88
C ILE A 66 2.15 -3.30 -11.77
N TYR A 67 1.62 -3.56 -10.58
CA TYR A 67 0.41 -4.38 -10.44
C TYR A 67 -0.80 -3.77 -11.15
N GLY A 68 -0.98 -2.44 -11.05
CA GLY A 68 -2.02 -1.72 -11.80
C GLY A 68 -1.88 -1.92 -13.32
N SER A 69 -0.65 -1.91 -13.85
CA SER A 69 -0.42 -2.23 -15.26
C SER A 69 -0.79 -3.66 -15.62
N PHE A 70 -0.63 -4.62 -14.70
CA PHE A 70 -1.09 -5.99 -14.93
C PHE A 70 -2.60 -6.05 -15.08
N MET A 71 -3.33 -5.37 -14.21
CA MET A 71 -4.79 -5.27 -14.29
C MET A 71 -5.22 -4.69 -15.65
N ASP A 72 -4.67 -3.53 -16.02
CA ASP A 72 -5.02 -2.86 -17.28
C ASP A 72 -4.74 -3.73 -18.52
N LEU A 73 -3.60 -4.43 -18.54
CA LEU A 73 -3.20 -5.31 -19.63
C LEU A 73 -4.11 -6.54 -19.72
N ARG A 74 -4.50 -7.12 -18.57
CA ARG A 74 -5.40 -8.27 -18.53
C ARG A 74 -6.80 -7.93 -18.98
N ASP A 75 -7.31 -6.75 -18.63
CA ASP A 75 -8.59 -6.24 -19.14
C ASP A 75 -8.59 -6.14 -20.69
N GLN A 76 -7.42 -5.90 -21.27
CA GLN A 76 -7.21 -5.84 -22.73
C GLN A 76 -6.78 -7.17 -23.35
N ASN A 77 -6.83 -8.28 -22.59
CA ASN A 77 -6.37 -9.61 -23.00
C ASN A 77 -4.92 -9.61 -23.52
N GLN A 78 -4.05 -8.78 -22.94
CA GLN A 78 -2.63 -8.72 -23.26
C GLN A 78 -1.79 -9.59 -22.32
N PRO A 79 -0.66 -10.15 -22.78
CA PRO A 79 0.24 -10.92 -21.94
C PRO A 79 0.92 -10.06 -20.86
N LEU A 80 1.25 -10.67 -19.73
CA LEU A 80 1.99 -10.05 -18.63
C LEU A 80 3.44 -10.51 -18.66
N ASP A 81 4.15 -10.12 -19.72
CA ASP A 81 5.59 -10.34 -19.86
C ASP A 81 6.37 -9.03 -19.70
N LEU A 82 7.68 -9.13 -19.51
CA LEU A 82 8.56 -7.99 -19.29
C LEU A 82 8.47 -6.92 -20.38
N VAL A 83 8.39 -7.32 -21.66
CA VAL A 83 8.36 -6.38 -22.79
C VAL A 83 7.03 -5.65 -22.80
N THR A 84 5.93 -6.39 -22.71
CA THR A 84 4.57 -5.84 -22.77
C THR A 84 4.29 -4.88 -21.61
N VAL A 85 4.69 -5.25 -20.39
CA VAL A 85 4.55 -4.41 -19.19
C VAL A 85 5.40 -3.15 -19.26
N THR A 86 6.66 -3.26 -19.69
CA THR A 86 7.57 -2.11 -19.80
C THR A 86 7.07 -1.12 -20.84
N GLU A 87 6.61 -1.60 -22.00
CA GLU A 87 6.04 -0.76 -23.04
C GLU A 87 4.74 -0.08 -22.57
N TRP A 88 3.89 -0.79 -21.83
CA TRP A 88 2.68 -0.21 -21.25
C TRP A 88 2.99 0.96 -20.30
N LEU A 89 3.95 0.75 -19.38
CA LEU A 89 4.41 1.78 -18.46
C LEU A 89 5.06 2.95 -19.20
N HIS A 90 5.81 2.68 -20.26
CA HIS A 90 6.45 3.70 -21.09
C HIS A 90 5.41 4.60 -21.78
N ARG A 91 4.41 4.00 -22.44
CA ARG A 91 3.33 4.73 -23.13
C ARG A 91 2.52 5.63 -22.21
N ARG A 92 2.41 5.26 -20.93
CA ARG A 92 1.72 6.04 -19.91
C ARG A 92 2.59 7.10 -19.24
N GLY A 93 3.88 7.17 -19.59
CA GLY A 93 4.84 8.05 -18.94
C GLY A 93 5.14 7.66 -17.49
N GLU A 94 4.89 6.40 -17.12
CA GLU A 94 5.06 5.89 -15.74
C GLU A 94 6.34 5.07 -15.55
N LEU A 95 7.05 4.71 -16.63
CA LEU A 95 8.22 3.83 -16.57
C LEU A 95 9.33 4.37 -15.65
N GLU A 96 9.67 5.64 -15.76
CA GLU A 96 10.69 6.26 -14.90
C GLU A 96 10.23 6.31 -13.43
N ALA A 97 8.92 6.49 -13.20
CA ALA A 97 8.36 6.54 -11.85
C ALA A 97 8.38 5.17 -11.14
N VAL A 98 8.53 4.07 -11.89
CA VAL A 98 8.74 2.73 -11.30
C VAL A 98 10.21 2.34 -11.18
N GLY A 99 11.15 3.18 -11.63
CA GLY A 99 12.58 2.88 -11.61
C GLY A 99 13.16 2.37 -12.93
N GLY A 100 12.43 2.46 -14.03
CA GLY A 100 12.89 2.08 -15.36
C GLY A 100 12.72 0.60 -15.68
N ALA A 101 13.10 0.24 -16.91
CA ALA A 101 12.96 -1.13 -17.43
C ALA A 101 13.80 -2.16 -16.64
N GLU A 102 14.96 -1.73 -16.12
CA GLU A 102 15.84 -2.58 -15.30
C GLU A 102 15.15 -2.99 -14.00
N PHE A 103 14.44 -2.08 -13.33
CA PHE A 103 13.69 -2.41 -12.11
C PHE A 103 12.58 -3.45 -12.35
N VAL A 104 11.87 -3.37 -13.48
CA VAL A 104 10.87 -4.38 -13.85
C VAL A 104 11.53 -5.73 -14.13
N ALA A 105 12.69 -5.73 -14.79
CA ALA A 105 13.46 -6.95 -15.05
C ALA A 105 13.98 -7.59 -13.75
N GLU A 106 14.36 -6.78 -12.76
CA GLU A 106 14.80 -7.26 -11.44
C GLU A 106 13.70 -8.01 -10.67
N LEU A 107 12.43 -7.82 -10.98
CA LEU A 107 11.33 -8.58 -10.35
C LEU A 107 11.45 -10.09 -10.61
N LEU A 108 12.08 -10.48 -11.73
CA LEU A 108 12.31 -11.88 -12.10
C LEU A 108 13.52 -12.49 -11.35
N SER A 109 14.29 -11.68 -10.62
CA SER A 109 15.48 -12.14 -9.91
C SER A 109 15.16 -12.57 -8.47
N GLY A 110 15.73 -13.70 -8.04
CA GLY A 110 15.64 -14.16 -6.65
C GLY A 110 14.33 -14.86 -6.26
N ILE A 111 13.45 -15.19 -7.22
CA ILE A 111 12.19 -15.88 -6.94
C ILE A 111 12.46 -17.35 -6.56
N PRO A 112 12.00 -17.84 -5.39
CA PRO A 112 12.17 -19.23 -5.03
C PRO A 112 11.35 -20.15 -5.94
N LYS A 113 11.91 -21.30 -6.34
CA LYS A 113 11.29 -22.27 -7.26
C LYS A 113 9.96 -22.89 -6.79
N LEU A 114 9.58 -22.74 -5.52
CA LEU A 114 8.44 -23.42 -4.89
C LEU A 114 7.67 -22.49 -3.96
N THR A 115 7.30 -21.29 -4.41
CA THR A 115 6.46 -20.41 -3.59
C THR A 115 5.07 -20.20 -4.18
N SER A 116 4.08 -20.31 -3.30
CA SER A 116 2.68 -20.04 -3.60
C SER A 116 2.48 -18.53 -3.67
N ALA A 117 2.13 -18.03 -4.86
CA ALA A 117 1.73 -16.63 -5.06
C ALA A 117 0.60 -16.23 -4.10
N LEU A 118 -0.34 -17.13 -3.82
CA LEU A 118 -1.39 -16.92 -2.82
C LEU A 118 -0.85 -16.68 -1.41
N SER A 119 0.21 -17.37 -0.98
CA SER A 119 0.81 -17.12 0.32
C SER A 119 1.37 -15.70 0.42
N TYR A 120 2.00 -15.21 -0.65
CA TYR A 120 2.44 -13.80 -0.71
C TYR A 120 1.24 -12.85 -0.75
N ALA A 121 0.21 -13.17 -1.53
CA ALA A 121 -0.99 -12.36 -1.61
C ALA A 121 -1.64 -12.15 -0.23
N LYS A 122 -1.76 -13.22 0.55
CA LYS A 122 -2.25 -13.17 1.95
C LYS A 122 -1.39 -12.30 2.85
N ILE A 123 -0.05 -12.43 2.76
CA ILE A 123 0.87 -11.58 3.51
C ILE A 123 0.65 -10.10 3.16
N LEU A 124 0.50 -9.77 1.88
CA LEU A 124 0.23 -8.40 1.43
C LEU A 124 -1.11 -7.90 1.95
N LYS A 125 -2.16 -8.75 1.91
CA LYS A 125 -3.50 -8.41 2.38
C LYS A 125 -3.50 -8.08 3.87
N ASP A 126 -2.84 -8.90 4.69
CA ASP A 126 -2.70 -8.67 6.13
C ASP A 126 -1.98 -7.34 6.41
N ARG A 127 -0.88 -7.06 5.71
CA ARG A 127 -0.15 -5.79 5.86
C ARG A 127 -0.96 -4.59 5.38
N SER A 128 -1.69 -4.73 4.29
CA SER A 128 -2.61 -3.72 3.76
C SER A 128 -3.70 -3.39 4.77
N LEU A 129 -4.34 -4.40 5.36
CA LEU A 129 -5.39 -4.21 6.36
C LEU A 129 -4.87 -3.45 7.59
N LEU A 130 -3.70 -3.83 8.10
CA LEU A 130 -3.07 -3.10 9.21
C LEU A 130 -2.75 -1.65 8.84
N ARG A 131 -2.23 -1.40 7.63
CA ARG A 131 -1.95 -0.06 7.13
C ARG A 131 -3.23 0.77 7.01
N GLN A 132 -4.31 0.20 6.49
CA GLN A 132 -5.61 0.85 6.40
C GLN A 132 -6.18 1.18 7.77
N LEU A 133 -6.05 0.26 8.73
CA LEU A 133 -6.48 0.49 10.12
C LEU A 133 -5.73 1.68 10.73
N ILE A 134 -4.40 1.72 10.58
CA ILE A 134 -3.58 2.86 11.05
C ILE A 134 -4.07 4.16 10.41
N GLN A 135 -4.25 4.19 9.09
CA GLN A 135 -4.69 5.40 8.37
C GLN A 135 -6.07 5.89 8.81
N ARG A 136 -7.04 4.98 8.94
CA ARG A 136 -8.40 5.32 9.40
C ARG A 136 -8.38 5.83 10.84
N SER A 137 -7.66 5.16 11.74
CA SER A 137 -7.53 5.59 13.13
C SER A 137 -6.85 6.96 13.25
N SER A 138 -5.78 7.20 12.49
CA SER A 138 -5.13 8.52 12.46
C SER A 138 -6.07 9.60 11.96
N LYS A 139 -6.90 9.32 10.94
CA LYS A 139 -7.92 10.26 10.45
C LYS A 139 -8.93 10.61 11.54
N ILE A 140 -9.49 9.62 12.23
CA ILE A 140 -10.44 9.82 13.32
C ILE A 140 -9.83 10.67 14.45
N ILE A 141 -8.57 10.40 14.82
CA ILE A 141 -7.85 11.18 15.82
C ILE A 141 -7.73 12.65 15.39
N MET A 142 -7.32 12.90 14.14
CA MET A 142 -7.18 14.26 13.62
C MET A 142 -8.54 14.99 13.58
N GLU A 143 -9.61 14.32 13.17
CA GLU A 143 -10.97 14.89 13.16
C GLU A 143 -11.45 15.24 14.57
N ALA A 144 -11.21 14.37 15.56
CA ALA A 144 -11.56 14.63 16.95
C ALA A 144 -10.81 15.84 17.56
N TYR A 145 -9.59 16.14 17.09
CA TYR A 145 -8.83 17.31 17.55
C TYR A 145 -9.19 18.61 16.80
N SER A 146 -9.55 18.51 15.52
CA SER A 146 -9.71 19.68 14.64
C SER A 146 -11.15 20.13 14.45
N SER A 147 -12.12 19.27 14.78
CA SER A 147 -13.52 19.53 14.51
C SER A 147 -14.16 20.47 15.54
N SER A 148 -14.97 21.39 15.02
CA SER A 148 -15.93 22.20 15.78
C SER A 148 -17.37 21.65 15.69
N ASP A 149 -17.56 20.47 15.08
CA ASP A 149 -18.85 19.77 15.04
C ASP A 149 -19.19 19.10 16.37
N GLU A 150 -20.46 18.74 16.53
CA GLU A 150 -20.94 17.96 17.67
C GLU A 150 -20.24 16.59 17.75
N PRO A 151 -19.80 16.14 18.94
CA PRO A 151 -19.09 14.86 19.13
C PRO A 151 -19.81 13.65 18.53
N GLU A 152 -21.14 13.64 18.55
CA GLU A 152 -21.98 12.59 17.99
C GLU A 152 -21.81 12.44 16.48
N ASN A 153 -21.61 13.54 15.75
CA ASN A 153 -21.38 13.52 14.31
C ASN A 153 -20.00 12.96 13.97
N ILE A 154 -18.98 13.30 14.78
CA ILE A 154 -17.61 12.79 14.62
C ILE A 154 -17.59 11.28 14.86
N LEU A 155 -18.28 10.80 15.90
CA LEU A 155 -18.41 9.36 16.17
C LEU A 155 -19.10 8.63 15.01
N ALA A 156 -20.21 9.17 14.50
CA ALA A 156 -20.92 8.57 13.37
C ALA A 156 -20.05 8.48 12.09
N GLN A 157 -19.20 9.48 11.84
CA GLN A 157 -18.25 9.45 10.72
C GLN A 157 -17.13 8.42 10.92
N ALA A 158 -16.70 8.18 12.16
CA ALA A 158 -15.69 7.19 12.50
C ALA A 158 -16.16 5.73 12.34
N GLU A 159 -17.46 5.48 12.45
CA GLU A 159 -18.08 4.16 12.35
C GLU A 159 -18.42 3.71 10.91
N GLN A 160 -18.36 4.62 9.93
CA GLN A 160 -18.57 4.33 8.49
C GLN A 160 -17.30 3.82 7.78
#